data_AF-A0AAP9XV11-F1
#
_entry.id   AF-A0AAP9XV11-F1
#
_cell.length_a   1.000
_cell.length_b   1.000
_cell.length_c   1.000
_cell.angle_alpha   90.00
_cell.angle_beta   90.00
_cell.angle_gamma   90.00
#
_symmetry.space_group_name_H-M   'P 1'
#
loop_
_entity.id
_entity.type
_entity.pdbx_description
1 polymer ?
#
loop_
_entity_poly.entity_id
_entity_poly.type
_entity_poly.pdbx_seq_one_letter_code
_entity_poly.pdbx_strand_id
1 'polypeptide(L)'
;MTDSAALEIAPYLPEIFDSEAGGILQDLIFSSELSALMFMATEAQMEVAKKYVVGVLEECYQAGHLQVMGAANEGEFYGYALIFGHPKASLIRYCHKIYVHEQYRGHGIGSQMLEALLSQPYEMGLLCSSELVPFYEAAGMVNKGDFFAPDSSDFDRTRGMYAGLCVMSSKDASEGLPVFMLNNSDVQNIINAVVACKD
;
A
#
# COMPACT_ATOMS: atom_id res chain seq x y z
N MET A 1 -1.60 17.16 23.03
CA MET A 1 -0.76 16.18 22.34
C MET A 1 0.20 16.98 21.50
N THR A 2 1.48 16.82 21.77
CA THR A 2 2.59 17.54 21.13
C THR A 2 2.55 17.33 19.62
N ASP A 3 2.95 18.38 18.88
CA ASP A 3 3.03 18.43 17.43
C ASP A 3 3.37 17.07 16.81
N SER A 4 2.46 16.56 15.98
CA SER A 4 2.69 15.52 14.98
C SER A 4 3.63 16.03 13.87
N ALA A 5 4.67 16.77 14.25
CA ALA A 5 5.80 17.08 13.41
C ALA A 5 6.47 15.75 13.11
N ALA A 6 6.35 15.31 11.85
CA ALA A 6 7.02 14.17 11.25
C ALA A 6 8.13 13.61 12.14
N LEU A 7 7.81 12.63 12.99
CA LEU A 7 8.85 11.83 13.60
C LEU A 7 9.65 11.25 12.44
N GLU A 8 10.98 11.38 12.52
CA GLU A 8 11.88 11.03 11.44
C GLU A 8 11.65 9.55 11.10
N ILE A 9 10.87 9.31 10.04
CA ILE A 9 10.47 7.96 9.63
C ILE A 9 11.59 7.23 8.90
N ALA A 10 12.61 7.98 8.47
CA ALA A 10 13.74 7.51 7.69
C ALA A 10 14.41 6.23 8.26
N PRO A 11 14.63 6.09 9.59
CA PRO A 11 15.23 4.88 10.16
C PRO A 11 14.37 3.63 10.00
N TYR A 12 13.04 3.78 9.87
CA TYR A 12 12.09 2.66 9.77
C TYR A 12 11.71 2.31 8.33
N LEU A 13 12.08 3.14 7.34
CA LEU A 13 11.77 2.89 5.93
C LEU A 13 12.20 1.49 5.45
N PRO A 14 13.39 0.95 5.80
CA PRO A 14 13.77 -0.39 5.37
C PRO A 14 12.81 -1.47 5.87
N GLU A 15 12.40 -1.39 7.14
CA GLU A 15 11.44 -2.35 7.74
C GLU A 15 10.05 -2.22 7.11
N ILE A 16 9.60 -0.98 6.90
CA ILE A 16 8.31 -0.69 6.27
C ILE A 16 8.27 -1.26 4.85
N PHE A 17 9.29 -1.00 4.02
CA PHE A 17 9.33 -1.50 2.66
C PHE A 17 9.45 -3.02 2.60
N ASP A 18 10.21 -3.64 3.50
CA ASP A 18 10.29 -5.11 3.60
C ASP A 18 8.93 -5.72 3.92
N SER A 19 8.22 -5.16 4.92
CA SER A 19 6.89 -5.62 5.32
C SER A 19 5.86 -5.46 4.21
N GLU A 20 5.84 -4.31 3.54
CA GLU A 20 4.90 -4.03 2.45
C GLU A 20 5.19 -4.88 1.22
N ALA A 21 6.46 -5.09 0.88
CA ALA A 21 6.85 -6.00 -0.19
C ALA A 21 6.37 -7.43 0.07
N GLY A 22 6.49 -7.91 1.32
CA GLY A 22 5.94 -9.21 1.72
C GLY A 22 4.42 -9.31 1.54
N GLY A 23 3.68 -8.27 1.95
CA GLY A 23 2.23 -8.19 1.76
C GLY A 23 1.82 -8.18 0.30
N ILE A 24 2.46 -7.36 -0.53
CA ILE A 24 2.20 -7.28 -1.97
C ILE A 24 2.45 -8.64 -2.64
N LEU A 25 3.55 -9.32 -2.29
CA LEU A 25 3.83 -10.65 -2.82
C LEU A 25 2.77 -11.67 -2.40
N GLN A 26 2.30 -11.61 -1.15
CA GLN A 26 1.23 -12.50 -0.68
C GLN A 26 -0.07 -12.28 -1.45
N ASP A 27 -0.44 -11.03 -1.70
CA ASP A 27 -1.61 -10.67 -2.50
C ASP A 27 -1.48 -11.15 -3.95
N LEU A 28 -0.25 -11.10 -4.50
CA LEU A 28 0.06 -11.62 -5.84
C LEU A 28 -0.06 -13.16 -5.94
N ILE A 29 0.05 -13.92 -4.85
CA ILE A 29 -0.16 -15.39 -4.89
C ILE A 29 -1.56 -15.74 -5.36
N PHE A 30 -2.54 -14.85 -5.15
CA PHE A 30 -3.90 -15.03 -5.62
C PHE A 30 -4.09 -14.71 -7.12
N SER A 31 -3.05 -14.25 -7.82
CA SER A 31 -3.02 -14.19 -9.28
C SER A 31 -2.56 -15.54 -9.87
N SER A 32 -3.27 -16.02 -10.90
CA SER A 32 -3.12 -17.40 -11.40
C SER A 32 -1.70 -17.74 -11.88
N GLU A 33 -0.95 -16.78 -12.41
CA GLU A 33 0.38 -17.02 -12.98
C GLU A 33 1.49 -17.14 -11.94
N LEU A 34 1.42 -16.40 -10.83
CA LEU A 34 2.46 -16.41 -9.79
C LEU A 34 2.20 -17.46 -8.71
N SER A 35 0.94 -17.88 -8.53
CA SER A 35 0.53 -18.81 -7.49
C SER A 35 1.45 -20.04 -7.38
N ALA A 36 1.61 -20.82 -8.46
CA ALA A 36 2.41 -22.04 -8.46
C ALA A 36 3.90 -21.80 -8.19
N LEU A 37 4.46 -20.70 -8.73
CA LEU A 37 5.87 -20.36 -8.52
C LEU A 37 6.14 -20.00 -7.06
N MET A 38 5.27 -19.18 -6.47
CA MET A 38 5.42 -18.71 -5.08
C MET A 38 5.12 -19.82 -4.06
N PHE A 39 4.18 -20.73 -4.35
CA PHE A 39 3.90 -21.89 -3.50
C PHE A 39 5.06 -22.88 -3.41
N MET A 40 5.91 -22.94 -4.44
CA MET A 40 7.06 -23.85 -4.50
C MET A 40 8.39 -23.14 -4.22
N ALA A 41 8.38 -21.83 -4.02
CA ALA A 41 9.58 -21.04 -3.83
C ALA A 41 10.26 -21.35 -2.48
N THR A 42 11.58 -21.42 -2.48
CA THR A 42 12.39 -21.49 -1.25
C THR A 42 12.46 -20.14 -0.55
N GLU A 43 12.89 -20.11 0.71
CA GLU A 43 13.08 -18.84 1.44
C GLU A 43 14.00 -17.87 0.69
N ALA A 44 15.10 -18.39 0.11
CA ALA A 44 16.03 -17.58 -0.68
C ALA A 44 15.35 -16.97 -1.93
N GLN A 45 14.51 -17.75 -2.61
CA GLN A 45 13.73 -17.29 -3.77
C GLN A 45 12.70 -16.23 -3.37
N MET A 46 12.04 -16.40 -2.23
CA MET A 46 11.09 -15.42 -1.69
C MET A 46 11.80 -14.10 -1.32
N GLU A 47 12.99 -14.17 -0.72
CA GLU A 47 13.79 -12.98 -0.41
C GLU A 47 14.21 -12.22 -1.68
N VAL A 48 14.56 -12.92 -2.77
CA VAL A 48 14.86 -12.29 -4.05
C VAL A 48 13.63 -11.61 -4.66
N ALA A 49 12.47 -12.25 -4.62
CA ALA A 49 11.21 -11.64 -5.07
C ALA A 49 10.88 -10.38 -4.25
N LYS A 50 11.01 -10.47 -2.92
CA LYS A 50 10.72 -9.38 -2.00
C LYS A 50 11.63 -8.18 -2.26
N LYS A 51 12.93 -8.45 -2.45
CA LYS A 51 13.92 -7.42 -2.79
C LYS A 51 13.59 -6.65 -4.07
N TYR A 52 13.00 -7.31 -5.07
CA TYR A 52 12.54 -6.62 -6.28
C TYR A 52 11.43 -5.61 -5.95
N VAL A 53 10.41 -6.04 -5.20
CA VAL A 53 9.29 -5.16 -4.82
C VAL A 53 9.77 -4.02 -3.92
N VAL A 54 10.71 -4.27 -3.00
CA VAL A 54 11.37 -3.21 -2.22
C VAL A 54 12.00 -2.17 -3.14
N GLY A 55 12.74 -2.60 -4.18
CA GLY A 55 13.33 -1.68 -5.15
C GLY A 55 12.30 -0.79 -5.85
N VAL A 56 11.14 -1.34 -6.23
CA VAL A 56 10.05 -0.56 -6.83
C VAL A 56 9.49 0.48 -5.84
N LEU A 57 9.32 0.12 -4.57
CA LEU A 57 8.87 1.04 -3.52
C LEU A 57 9.89 2.15 -3.28
N GLU A 58 11.18 1.81 -3.24
CA GLU A 58 12.28 2.78 -3.09
C GLU A 58 12.33 3.77 -4.26
N GLU A 59 12.20 3.29 -5.50
CA GLU A 59 12.13 4.15 -6.69
C GLU A 59 10.93 5.11 -6.62
N CYS A 60 9.76 4.59 -6.23
CA CYS A 60 8.56 5.40 -6.04
C CYS A 60 8.75 6.45 -4.95
N TYR A 61 9.42 6.09 -3.85
CA TYR A 61 9.69 7.01 -2.73
C TYR A 61 10.66 8.12 -3.15
N GLN A 62 11.76 7.76 -3.81
CA GLN A 62 12.77 8.71 -4.30
C GLN A 62 12.21 9.67 -5.36
N ALA A 63 11.29 9.19 -6.21
CA ALA A 63 10.60 10.02 -7.20
C ALA A 63 9.50 10.91 -6.60
N GLY A 64 9.17 10.75 -5.31
CA GLY A 64 8.10 11.48 -4.64
C GLY A 64 6.69 10.99 -4.99
N HIS A 65 6.59 9.79 -5.58
CA HIS A 65 5.33 9.12 -5.88
C HIS A 65 4.79 8.31 -4.68
N LEU A 66 5.67 7.97 -3.74
CA LEU A 66 5.35 7.29 -2.50
C LEU A 66 5.73 8.15 -1.30
N GLN A 67 4.87 8.19 -0.31
CA GLN A 67 5.07 8.87 0.96
C GLN A 67 4.73 7.95 2.12
N VAL A 68 5.41 8.15 3.24
CA VAL A 68 5.19 7.38 4.47
C VAL A 68 4.86 8.37 5.59
N MET A 69 3.71 8.17 6.23
CA MET A 69 3.36 8.86 7.47
C MET A 69 3.54 7.89 8.63
N GLY A 70 4.52 8.13 9.49
CA GLY A 70 4.80 7.27 10.65
C GLY A 70 4.07 7.70 11.92
N ALA A 71 3.68 6.73 12.73
CA ALA A 71 3.29 6.92 14.12
C ALA A 71 4.41 6.35 15.01
N ALA A 72 5.12 7.23 15.71
CA ALA A 72 6.21 6.88 16.61
C ALA A 72 6.21 7.81 17.83
N ASN A 73 6.80 7.39 18.95
CA ASN A 73 7.06 8.28 20.08
C ASN A 73 8.19 7.70 20.95
N GLU A 74 9.04 8.56 21.50
CA GLU A 74 10.10 8.17 22.46
C GLU A 74 10.96 6.95 22.05
N GLY A 75 11.21 6.79 20.74
CA GLY A 75 12.00 5.67 20.19
C GLY A 75 11.20 4.41 19.87
N GLU A 76 9.90 4.39 20.16
CA GLU A 76 8.98 3.32 19.77
C GLU A 76 8.28 3.65 18.45
N PHE A 77 8.18 2.63 17.58
CA PHE A 77 7.46 2.71 16.32
C PHE A 77 6.14 1.94 16.42
N TYR A 78 5.04 2.65 16.23
CA TYR A 78 3.69 2.11 16.44
C TYR A 78 3.03 1.63 15.15
N GLY A 79 3.39 2.24 14.03
CA GLY A 79 2.79 1.95 12.73
C GLY A 79 3.04 3.03 11.69
N TYR A 80 2.42 2.87 10.52
CA TYR A 80 2.59 3.79 9.40
C TYR A 80 1.35 3.80 8.50
N ALA A 81 1.22 4.85 7.71
CA ALA A 81 0.38 4.88 6.53
C ALA A 81 1.24 5.05 5.27
N LEU A 82 0.94 4.24 4.25
CA LEU A 82 1.62 4.25 2.96
C LEU A 82 0.75 4.94 1.91
N ILE A 83 1.25 6.02 1.31
CA ILE A 83 0.46 6.89 0.43
C ILE A 83 1.14 7.00 -0.94
N PHE A 84 0.44 6.59 -1.99
CA PHE A 84 0.83 6.83 -3.37
C PHE A 84 0.13 8.06 -3.94
N GLY A 85 0.80 8.80 -4.80
CA GLY A 85 0.19 9.92 -5.48
C GLY A 85 1.09 10.57 -6.52
N HIS A 86 0.48 11.40 -7.37
CA HIS A 86 1.26 12.27 -8.23
C HIS A 86 1.86 13.41 -7.39
N PRO A 87 3.08 13.90 -7.71
CA PRO A 87 3.67 15.07 -7.05
C PRO A 87 2.82 16.36 -7.18
N LYS A 88 1.83 16.35 -8.07
CA LYS A 88 0.90 17.47 -8.30
C LYS A 88 -0.21 17.39 -7.25
N ALA A 89 -0.25 18.37 -6.35
CA ALA A 89 -1.17 18.39 -5.21
C ALA A 89 -2.67 18.42 -5.57
N SER A 90 -3.01 18.77 -6.82
CA SER A 90 -4.41 18.82 -7.28
C SER A 90 -4.99 17.44 -7.63
N LEU A 91 -4.20 16.37 -7.55
CA LEU A 91 -4.64 15.01 -7.87
C LEU A 91 -4.88 14.24 -6.59
N ILE A 92 -5.93 13.41 -6.59
CA ILE A 92 -6.26 12.51 -5.49
C ILE A 92 -5.07 11.59 -5.18
N ARG A 93 -4.85 11.33 -3.89
CA ARG A 93 -3.84 10.39 -3.39
C ARG A 93 -4.48 9.08 -2.98
N TYR A 94 -3.74 8.00 -3.15
CA TYR A 94 -4.12 6.67 -2.73
C TYR A 94 -3.43 6.30 -1.42
N CYS A 95 -4.18 6.17 -0.33
CA CYS A 95 -3.68 5.51 0.87
C CYS A 95 -3.76 3.99 0.65
N HIS A 96 -2.61 3.38 0.36
CA HIS A 96 -2.48 1.95 0.13
C HIS A 96 -2.76 1.14 1.38
N LYS A 97 -2.26 1.61 2.52
CA LYS A 97 -2.39 0.89 3.79
C LYS A 97 -2.25 1.83 4.98
N ILE A 98 -3.00 1.52 6.03
CA ILE A 98 -2.77 2.01 7.39
C ILE A 98 -2.45 0.78 8.23
N TYR A 99 -1.22 0.70 8.71
CA TYR A 99 -0.72 -0.41 9.50
C TYR A 99 -0.42 0.05 10.93
N VAL A 100 -0.85 -0.75 11.90
CA VAL A 100 -0.49 -0.61 13.32
C VAL A 100 0.01 -1.96 13.81
N HIS A 101 1.19 -1.99 14.46
CA HIS A 101 1.71 -3.22 15.03
C HIS A 101 0.70 -3.79 16.03
N GLU A 102 0.57 -5.12 16.04
CA GLU A 102 -0.49 -5.83 16.76
C GLU A 102 -0.57 -5.44 18.24
N GLN A 103 0.58 -5.31 18.90
CA GLN A 103 0.70 -4.92 20.31
C GLN A 103 0.16 -3.51 20.64
N TYR A 104 -0.01 -2.63 19.64
CA TYR A 104 -0.53 -1.27 19.82
C TYR A 104 -1.96 -1.10 19.27
N ARG A 105 -2.57 -2.14 18.69
CA ARG A 105 -3.96 -2.07 18.21
C ARG A 105 -4.94 -1.87 19.37
N GLY A 106 -6.11 -1.30 19.09
CA GLY A 106 -7.14 -0.99 20.10
C GLY A 106 -6.92 0.33 20.86
N HIS A 107 -5.82 1.05 20.60
CA HIS A 107 -5.48 2.32 21.26
C HIS A 107 -5.81 3.57 20.41
N GLY A 108 -6.57 3.42 19.32
CA GLY A 108 -6.98 4.53 18.46
C GLY A 108 -5.91 5.08 17.50
N ILE A 109 -4.71 4.49 17.44
CA ILE A 109 -3.60 4.95 16.59
C ILE A 109 -3.99 4.98 15.10
N GLY A 110 -4.66 3.92 14.62
CA GLY A 110 -5.15 3.86 13.24
C GLY A 110 -6.15 4.98 12.92
N SER A 111 -7.06 5.27 13.85
CA SER A 111 -8.02 6.38 13.71
C SER A 111 -7.31 7.73 13.70
N GLN A 112 -6.32 7.94 14.57
CA GLN A 112 -5.52 9.17 14.57
C GLN A 112 -4.75 9.37 13.28
N MET A 113 -4.15 8.31 12.72
CA MET A 113 -3.51 8.38 11.40
C MET A 113 -4.51 8.71 10.31
N LEU A 114 -5.68 8.06 10.29
CA LEU A 114 -6.73 8.35 9.32
C LEU A 114 -7.21 9.80 9.42
N GLU A 115 -7.47 10.31 10.62
CA GLU A 115 -7.85 11.70 10.86
C GLU A 115 -6.77 12.68 10.36
N ALA A 116 -5.49 12.39 10.67
CA ALA A 116 -4.37 13.19 10.20
C ALA A 116 -4.27 13.21 8.67
N LEU A 117 -4.48 12.06 8.01
CA LEU A 117 -4.51 11.95 6.55
C LEU A 117 -5.68 12.72 5.93
N LEU A 118 -6.87 12.64 6.52
CA LEU A 118 -8.07 13.34 6.03
C LEU A 118 -8.04 14.85 6.30
N SER A 119 -7.21 15.30 7.24
CA SER A 119 -7.00 16.73 7.52
C SER A 119 -6.08 17.43 6.51
N GLN A 120 -5.43 16.68 5.63
CA GLN A 120 -4.48 17.23 4.65
C GLN A 120 -5.20 18.01 3.54
N PRO A 121 -4.53 18.98 2.90
CA PRO A 121 -5.14 19.86 1.89
C PRO A 121 -5.32 19.18 0.52
N TYR A 122 -5.28 17.85 0.45
CA TYR A 122 -5.42 17.07 -0.78
C TYR A 122 -6.52 16.02 -0.62
N GLU A 123 -7.13 15.65 -1.74
CA GLU A 123 -8.09 14.55 -1.78
C GLU A 123 -7.39 13.22 -1.58
N MET A 124 -8.06 12.29 -0.90
CA MET A 124 -7.54 10.96 -0.63
C MET A 124 -8.60 9.91 -0.88
N GLY A 125 -8.20 8.75 -1.38
CA GLY A 125 -8.99 7.54 -1.27
C GLY A 125 -8.16 6.33 -0.88
N LEU A 126 -8.85 5.24 -0.60
CA LEU A 126 -8.27 3.95 -0.23
C LEU A 126 -9.18 2.83 -0.72
N LEU A 127 -8.63 1.62 -0.73
CA LEU A 127 -9.39 0.39 -0.93
C LEU A 127 -9.62 -0.28 0.42
N CYS A 128 -10.81 -0.81 0.66
CA CYS A 128 -11.09 -1.60 1.84
C CYS A 128 -12.04 -2.76 1.55
N SER A 129 -12.03 -3.77 2.43
CA SER A 129 -13.10 -4.78 2.43
C SER A 129 -14.44 -4.13 2.79
N SER A 130 -15.54 -4.72 2.30
CA SER A 130 -16.89 -4.19 2.50
C SER A 130 -17.28 -4.08 3.99
N GLU A 131 -16.75 -4.95 4.84
CA GLU A 131 -16.93 -4.92 6.30
C GLU A 131 -16.33 -3.69 6.98
N LEU A 132 -15.34 -3.04 6.37
CA LEU A 132 -14.67 -1.85 6.90
C LEU A 132 -15.31 -0.55 6.42
N VAL A 133 -16.27 -0.60 5.49
CA VAL A 133 -16.97 0.61 4.99
C VAL A 133 -17.57 1.45 6.13
N PRO A 134 -18.31 0.89 7.11
CA PRO A 134 -18.88 1.69 8.20
C PRO A 134 -17.83 2.43 9.04
N PHE A 135 -16.64 1.84 9.20
CA PHE A 135 -15.53 2.47 9.92
C PHE A 135 -15.03 3.72 9.17
N TYR A 136 -14.83 3.62 7.85
CA TYR A 136 -14.36 4.75 7.05
C TYR A 136 -15.44 5.82 6.83
N GLU A 137 -16.71 5.44 6.72
CA GLU A 137 -17.83 6.39 6.67
C GLU A 137 -17.97 7.19 7.98
N ALA A 138 -17.78 6.53 9.14
CA ALA A 138 -17.76 7.21 10.43
C ALA A 138 -16.62 8.24 10.55
N ALA A 139 -15.51 8.02 9.84
CA ALA A 139 -14.40 8.97 9.73
C ALA A 139 -14.64 10.08 8.68
N GLY A 140 -15.79 10.08 7.99
CA GLY A 140 -16.17 11.11 7.01
C GLY A 140 -15.80 10.80 5.56
N MET A 141 -15.33 9.59 5.25
CA MET A 141 -15.15 9.15 3.87
C MET A 141 -16.48 8.76 3.22
N VAL A 142 -16.49 8.72 1.89
CA VAL A 142 -17.65 8.33 1.08
C VAL A 142 -17.33 7.03 0.34
N ASN A 143 -18.21 6.04 0.45
CA ASN A 143 -18.17 4.84 -0.35
C ASN A 143 -18.54 5.16 -1.81
N LYS A 144 -17.64 4.86 -2.75
CA LYS A 144 -17.83 5.07 -4.19
C LYS A 144 -18.21 3.77 -4.92
N GLY A 145 -18.38 2.66 -4.21
CA GLY A 145 -18.72 1.35 -4.75
C GLY A 145 -17.50 0.46 -4.94
N ASP A 146 -17.68 -0.62 -5.70
CA ASP A 146 -16.64 -1.62 -5.94
C ASP A 146 -15.48 -1.05 -6.77
N PHE A 147 -14.26 -1.49 -6.43
CA PHE A 147 -13.08 -1.19 -7.22
C PHE A 147 -13.03 -2.08 -8.46
N PHE A 148 -12.78 -1.44 -9.60
CA PHE A 148 -12.46 -2.11 -10.85
C PHE A 148 -11.11 -1.62 -11.32
N ALA A 149 -10.17 -2.55 -11.51
CA ALA A 149 -8.88 -2.23 -12.08
C ALA A 149 -9.07 -1.60 -13.48
N PRO A 150 -8.24 -0.61 -13.86
CA PRO A 150 -8.30 -0.01 -15.20
C PRO A 150 -8.18 -1.07 -16.30
N ASP A 151 -8.91 -0.88 -17.40
CA ASP A 151 -8.80 -1.76 -18.57
C ASP A 151 -7.55 -1.41 -19.39
N SER A 152 -6.39 -1.77 -18.82
CA SER A 152 -5.09 -1.66 -19.46
C SER A 152 -4.46 -3.04 -19.55
N SER A 153 -3.95 -3.35 -20.74
CA SER A 153 -3.19 -4.59 -20.98
C SER A 153 -1.92 -4.67 -20.15
N ASP A 154 -1.39 -3.53 -19.67
CA ASP A 154 -0.13 -3.48 -18.92
C ASP A 154 -0.25 -4.09 -17.51
N PHE A 155 -1.48 -4.31 -17.03
CA PHE A 155 -1.77 -4.82 -15.67
C PHE A 155 -2.56 -6.12 -15.67
N ASP A 156 -2.63 -6.83 -16.79
CA ASP A 156 -3.38 -8.09 -16.91
C ASP A 156 -3.02 -9.11 -15.82
N ARG A 157 -1.75 -9.17 -15.43
CA ARG A 157 -1.24 -10.11 -14.41
C ARG A 157 -1.58 -9.75 -12.97
N THR A 158 -1.96 -8.50 -12.71
CA THR A 158 -2.27 -7.98 -11.36
C THR A 158 -3.70 -7.46 -11.23
N ARG A 159 -4.48 -7.51 -12.31
CA ARG A 159 -5.88 -7.07 -12.39
C ARG A 159 -6.78 -7.65 -11.28
N GLY A 160 -6.52 -8.89 -10.87
CA GLY A 160 -7.28 -9.59 -9.84
C GLY A 160 -6.89 -9.27 -8.39
N MET A 161 -5.77 -8.58 -8.15
CA MET A 161 -5.19 -8.38 -6.81
C MET A 161 -6.16 -7.71 -5.83
N TYR A 162 -6.98 -6.78 -6.33
CA TYR A 162 -7.91 -5.98 -5.52
C TYR A 162 -9.37 -6.33 -5.78
N ALA A 163 -9.64 -7.52 -6.32
CA ALA A 163 -11.00 -7.97 -6.61
C ALA A 163 -11.84 -8.05 -5.31
N GLY A 164 -13.04 -7.47 -5.34
CA GLY A 164 -13.97 -7.48 -4.21
C GLY A 164 -13.72 -6.39 -3.15
N LEU A 165 -12.76 -5.49 -3.36
CA LEU A 165 -12.58 -4.31 -2.50
C LEU A 165 -13.48 -3.17 -2.94
N CYS A 166 -13.83 -2.30 -2.00
CA CYS A 166 -14.59 -1.08 -2.22
C CYS A 166 -13.68 0.15 -2.20
N VAL A 167 -14.03 1.16 -2.98
CA VAL A 167 -13.35 2.46 -3.01
C VAL A 167 -13.97 3.38 -1.96
N MET A 168 -13.15 3.81 -1.00
CA MET A 168 -13.48 4.92 -0.09
C MET A 168 -12.73 6.16 -0.52
N SER A 169 -13.36 7.34 -0.45
CA SER A 169 -12.69 8.59 -0.81
C SER A 169 -13.17 9.79 0.00
N SER A 170 -12.37 10.85 0.04
CA SER A 170 -12.80 12.17 0.49
C SER A 170 -13.99 12.66 -0.34
N LYS A 171 -14.91 13.37 0.32
CA LYS A 171 -16.24 13.72 -0.23
C LYS A 171 -16.21 14.33 -1.63
N ASP A 172 -15.29 15.25 -1.87
CA ASP A 172 -15.21 16.04 -3.11
C ASP A 172 -14.38 15.38 -4.22
N ALA A 173 -13.82 14.19 -3.97
CA ALA A 173 -13.00 13.47 -4.93
C ALA A 173 -13.80 13.13 -6.20
N SER A 174 -13.32 13.68 -7.32
CA SER A 174 -14.07 13.75 -8.58
C SER A 174 -13.62 12.74 -9.64
N GLU A 175 -12.49 12.05 -9.46
CA GLU A 175 -11.95 11.10 -10.45
C GLU A 175 -11.27 9.87 -9.80
N GLY A 176 -10.91 8.89 -10.64
CA GLY A 176 -10.43 7.56 -10.23
C GLY A 176 -9.21 7.58 -9.31
N LEU A 177 -9.13 6.54 -8.46
CA LEU A 177 -8.07 6.38 -7.47
C LEU A 177 -6.78 5.84 -8.14
N PRO A 178 -5.60 6.47 -7.97
CA PRO A 178 -4.33 5.99 -8.51
C PRO A 178 -3.81 4.81 -7.68
N VAL A 179 -4.49 3.68 -7.78
CA VAL A 179 -4.13 2.46 -7.08
C VAL A 179 -2.78 1.97 -7.56
N PHE A 180 -1.86 1.75 -6.62
CA PHE A 180 -0.56 1.17 -6.92
C PHE A 180 -0.73 -0.27 -7.39
N MET A 181 -0.15 -0.61 -8.53
CA MET A 181 -0.18 -1.94 -9.11
C MET A 181 1.18 -2.22 -9.75
N LEU A 182 1.69 -3.44 -9.59
CA LEU A 182 2.84 -3.91 -10.36
C LEU A 182 2.38 -4.22 -11.78
N ASN A 183 3.10 -3.73 -12.78
CA ASN A 183 2.76 -4.00 -14.18
C ASN A 183 3.25 -5.40 -14.61
N ASN A 184 2.90 -5.81 -15.83
CA ASN A 184 3.28 -7.13 -16.35
C ASN A 184 4.81 -7.33 -16.44
N SER A 185 5.57 -6.27 -16.70
CA SER A 185 7.04 -6.32 -16.73
C SER A 185 7.60 -6.55 -15.33
N ASP A 186 7.05 -5.90 -14.31
CA ASP A 186 7.45 -6.11 -12.92
C ASP A 186 7.19 -7.56 -12.49
N VAL A 187 6.01 -8.09 -12.79
CA VAL A 187 5.68 -9.49 -12.52
C VAL A 187 6.66 -10.42 -13.25
N GLN A 188 6.98 -10.15 -14.51
CA GLN A 188 7.93 -10.96 -15.27
C GLN A 188 9.35 -10.90 -14.68
N ASN A 189 9.78 -9.74 -14.20
CA ASN A 189 11.08 -9.57 -13.58
C ASN A 189 11.18 -10.31 -12.25
N ILE A 190 10.12 -10.31 -11.44
CA ILE A 190 10.03 -11.12 -10.22
C ILE A 190 10.19 -12.60 -10.55
N ILE A 191 9.45 -13.11 -11.55
CA ILE A 191 9.54 -14.51 -12.00
C ILE A 191 10.97 -14.84 -12.43
N ASN A 192 11.58 -13.99 -13.26
CA ASN A 192 12.93 -14.19 -13.75
C ASN A 192 13.95 -14.23 -12.61
N ALA A 193 13.79 -13.34 -11.63
CA ALA A 193 14.69 -13.27 -10.47
C ALA A 193 14.57 -14.52 -9.59
N VAL A 194 13.36 -15.01 -9.34
CA VAL A 194 13.10 -16.25 -8.61
C VAL A 194 13.71 -17.45 -9.33
N VAL A 195 13.48 -17.60 -10.64
CA VAL A 195 14.00 -18.74 -11.42
C VAL A 195 15.53 -18.71 -11.53
N ALA A 196 16.14 -17.53 -11.57
CA ALA A 196 17.60 -17.38 -11.62
C ALA A 196 18.27 -17.66 -10.25
N CYS A 197 17.53 -17.50 -9.15
CA CYS A 197 17.98 -17.84 -7.82
C CYS A 197 18.06 -19.36 -7.67
N LYS A 198 19.29 -19.86 -7.63
CA LYS A 198 19.59 -21.26 -7.32
C LYS A 198 19.59 -21.43 -5.80
N ASP A 199 19.03 -22.54 -5.34
CA ASP A 199 19.09 -22.98 -3.94
C ASP A 199 20.55 -23.21 -3.48
#